data_AF-A0A960YA67-F1
#
_entry.id   AF-A0A960YA67-F1
#
_cell.length_a   1.000
_cell.length_b   1.000
_cell.length_c   1.000
_cell.angle_alpha   90.00
_cell.angle_beta   90.00
_cell.angle_gamma   90.00
#
_symmetry.space_group_name_H-M   'P 1'
#
loop_
_entity.id
_entity.type
_entity.pdbx_description
1 polymer ?
#
loop_
_entity_poly.entity_id
_entity_poly.type
_entity_poly.pdbx_seq_one_letter_code
_entity_poly.pdbx_strand_id
1 'polypeptide(L)'
;PTTRTLEQAWVNADVSCPNAIPTMSEGSGLFYCIGQRDAEWTLEAIDWETGASAFHHLLGPDIKYNSYYAGTQVGPHDNIVTGTFLGTLDFR
;
A
#
# COMPACT_ATOMS: atom_id res chain seq x y z
N PRO A 1 25.94 0.81 3.06
CA PRO A 1 26.56 0.56 1.73
C PRO A 1 28.03 1.02 1.67
N THR A 2 28.90 0.19 1.08
CA THR A 2 30.36 0.41 1.01
C THR A 2 30.75 1.70 0.29
N THR A 3 30.00 2.09 -0.74
CA THR A 3 30.22 3.30 -1.55
C THR A 3 29.58 4.56 -0.98
N ARG A 4 28.67 4.42 0.00
CA ARG A 4 27.81 5.51 0.53
C ARG A 4 27.08 6.31 -0.56
N THR A 5 26.80 5.68 -1.71
CA THR A 5 26.01 6.27 -2.79
C THR A 5 24.52 6.03 -2.56
N LEU A 6 23.70 7.00 -2.99
CA LEU A 6 22.25 6.90 -3.05
C LEU A 6 21.87 6.87 -4.54
N GLU A 7 21.13 5.86 -4.94
CA GLU A 7 20.60 5.74 -6.30
C GLU A 7 19.08 5.63 -6.21
N GLN A 8 18.38 6.27 -7.14
CA GLN A 8 16.94 6.12 -7.28
C GLN A 8 16.68 4.82 -8.03
N ALA A 9 16.05 3.85 -7.36
CA ALA A 9 15.65 2.59 -7.99
C ALA A 9 14.54 2.81 -9.03
N TRP A 10 13.44 3.43 -8.60
CA TRP A 10 12.29 3.75 -9.45
C TRP A 10 11.43 4.86 -8.84
N VAL A 11 10.53 5.40 -9.65
CA VAL A 11 9.44 6.31 -9.24
C VAL A 11 8.17 5.83 -9.93
N ASN A 12 7.08 5.73 -9.17
CA ASN A 12 5.74 5.47 -9.71
C ASN A 12 4.91 6.76 -9.56
N ALA A 13 4.49 7.32 -10.69
CA ALA A 13 3.67 8.54 -10.74
C ALA A 13 2.16 8.25 -10.92
N ASP A 14 1.79 6.99 -11.09
CA ASP A 14 0.43 6.55 -11.42
C ASP A 14 -0.34 6.07 -10.18
N VAL A 15 0.37 5.54 -9.17
CA VAL A 15 -0.23 5.05 -7.93
C VAL A 15 -0.16 6.12 -6.84
N SER A 16 -1.31 6.46 -6.27
CA SER A 16 -1.42 7.44 -5.18
C SER A 16 -1.70 6.73 -3.87
N CYS A 17 -0.83 6.92 -2.87
CA CYS A 17 -1.00 6.49 -1.47
C CYS A 17 -1.13 7.73 -0.58
N PRO A 18 -2.28 8.45 -0.60
CA PRO A 18 -2.34 9.86 -0.20
C PRO A 18 -2.06 10.12 1.29
N ASN A 19 -2.39 9.17 2.16
CA ASN A 19 -2.25 9.31 3.62
C ASN A 19 -2.08 7.95 4.32
N ALA A 20 -1.53 6.96 3.60
CA ALA A 20 -1.25 5.65 4.15
C ALA A 20 0.14 5.62 4.79
N ILE A 21 0.28 4.84 5.86
CA ILE A 21 1.60 4.35 6.30
C ILE A 21 1.76 2.96 5.66
N PRO A 22 2.55 2.84 4.59
CA PRO A 22 2.65 1.60 3.83
C PRO A 22 3.54 0.56 4.51
N THR A 23 3.48 -0.66 4.00
CA THR A 23 4.39 -1.75 4.37
C THR A 23 4.91 -2.48 3.13
N MET A 24 5.90 -3.34 3.30
CA MET A 24 6.40 -4.22 2.26
C MET A 24 6.61 -5.62 2.83
N SER A 25 6.33 -6.62 2.00
CA SER A 25 6.59 -8.03 2.27
C SER A 25 7.70 -8.53 1.37
N GLU A 26 8.82 -8.95 1.95
CA GLU A 26 9.93 -9.55 1.21
C GLU A 26 9.51 -10.88 0.56
N GLY A 27 8.71 -11.68 1.25
CA GLY A 27 8.23 -12.97 0.73
C GLY A 27 7.35 -12.87 -0.52
N SER A 28 6.60 -11.77 -0.68
CA SER A 28 5.82 -11.52 -1.91
C SER A 28 6.50 -10.58 -2.89
N GLY A 29 7.54 -9.85 -2.48
CA GLY A 29 8.14 -8.78 -3.27
C GLY A 29 7.19 -7.58 -3.48
N LEU A 30 6.18 -7.41 -2.64
CA LEU A 30 5.13 -6.41 -2.81
C LEU A 30 5.13 -5.38 -1.68
N PHE A 31 4.97 -4.12 -2.09
CA PHE A 31 4.64 -2.97 -1.26
C PHE A 31 3.13 -2.78 -1.23
N TYR A 32 2.56 -2.50 -0.05
CA TYR A 32 1.13 -2.33 0.16
C TYR A 32 0.79 -0.99 0.81
N CYS A 33 -0.24 -0.33 0.30
CA CYS A 33 -0.77 0.91 0.87
C CYS A 33 -2.27 1.03 0.66
N ILE A 34 -2.94 1.85 1.47
CA ILE A 34 -4.25 2.40 1.10
C ILE A 34 -4.04 3.53 0.10
N GLY A 35 -4.59 3.34 -1.09
CA GLY A 35 -4.50 4.27 -2.19
C GLY A 35 -5.85 4.89 -2.56
N GLN A 36 -5.83 5.66 -3.64
CA GLN A 36 -7.04 6.21 -4.25
C GLN A 36 -6.91 6.24 -5.77
N ARG A 37 -7.96 5.77 -6.46
CA ARG A 37 -8.10 5.83 -7.93
C ARG A 37 -9.49 6.36 -8.26
N ASP A 38 -9.58 7.38 -9.12
CA ASP A 38 -10.88 7.94 -9.57
C ASP A 38 -11.86 8.26 -8.41
N ALA A 39 -11.34 8.82 -7.30
CA ALA A 39 -12.06 9.11 -6.06
C ALA A 39 -12.55 7.89 -5.24
N GLU A 40 -12.20 6.67 -5.66
CA GLU A 40 -12.45 5.42 -4.95
C GLU A 40 -11.22 5.02 -4.12
N TRP A 41 -11.42 4.64 -2.86
CA TRP A 41 -10.34 4.10 -2.02
C TRP A 41 -9.95 2.70 -2.51
N THR A 42 -8.65 2.41 -2.45
CA THR A 42 -8.08 1.13 -2.90
C THR A 42 -7.13 0.54 -1.86
N LEU A 43 -6.99 -0.78 -1.85
CA LEU A 43 -5.75 -1.41 -1.43
C LEU A 43 -4.86 -1.53 -2.66
N GLU A 44 -3.70 -0.90 -2.65
CA GLU A 44 -2.70 -0.98 -3.72
C GLU A 44 -1.63 -2.00 -3.38
N ALA A 45 -1.20 -2.78 -4.38
CA ALA A 45 0.00 -3.59 -4.34
C ALA A 45 0.94 -3.17 -5.47
N ILE A 46 2.19 -2.86 -5.12
CA ILE A 46 3.23 -2.39 -6.04
C ILE A 46 4.39 -3.37 -5.97
N ASP A 47 4.90 -3.77 -7.12
CA ASP A 47 6.12 -4.55 -7.23
C ASP A 47 7.31 -3.76 -6.68
N TRP A 48 7.97 -4.29 -5.65
CA TRP A 48 9.01 -3.60 -4.91
C TRP A 48 10.28 -3.35 -5.74
N GLU A 49 10.59 -4.22 -6.70
CA GLU A 49 11.81 -4.12 -7.49
C GLU A 49 11.64 -3.13 -8.65
N THR A 50 10.46 -3.10 -9.26
CA THR A 50 10.20 -2.35 -10.50
C THR A 50 9.38 -1.07 -10.28
N GLY A 51 8.65 -1.00 -9.17
CA GLY A 51 7.70 0.07 -8.92
C GLY A 51 6.40 -0.04 -9.72
N ALA A 52 6.18 -1.10 -10.50
CA ALA A 52 4.96 -1.27 -11.28
C ALA A 52 3.78 -1.64 -10.37
N SER A 53 2.56 -1.21 -10.73
CA SER A 53 1.36 -1.71 -10.06
C SER A 53 1.21 -3.20 -10.33
N ALA A 54 1.21 -4.02 -9.27
CA ALA A 54 0.99 -5.45 -9.37
C ALA A 54 -0.51 -5.76 -9.43
N PHE A 55 -1.28 -5.20 -8.49
CA PHE A 55 -2.74 -5.23 -8.49
C PHE A 55 -3.31 -4.14 -7.57
N HIS A 56 -4.64 -3.97 -7.62
CA HIS A 56 -5.37 -3.17 -6.65
C HIS A 56 -6.74 -3.78 -6.36
N HIS A 57 -7.28 -3.52 -5.17
CA HIS A 57 -8.65 -3.84 -4.79
C HIS A 57 -9.44 -2.56 -4.53
N LEU A 58 -10.56 -2.38 -5.24
CA LEU A 58 -11.50 -1.29 -4.98
C LEU A 58 -12.23 -1.53 -3.65
N LEU A 59 -12.22 -0.53 -2.78
CA LEU A 59 -12.91 -0.55 -1.49
C LEU A 59 -14.24 0.20 -1.57
N GLY A 60 -14.26 1.31 -2.29
CA GLY A 60 -15.42 2.19 -2.41
C GLY A 60 -15.08 3.66 -2.17
N PRO A 61 -16.03 4.59 -2.39
CA PRO A 61 -15.76 6.03 -2.27
C PRO A 61 -15.97 6.55 -0.84
N ASP A 62 -16.49 5.70 0.05
CA ASP A 62 -16.88 6.05 1.40
C ASP A 62 -15.65 6.38 2.26
N ILE A 63 -15.76 7.46 3.03
CA ILE A 63 -14.73 7.94 3.95
C ILE A 63 -14.32 6.89 5.00
N LYS A 64 -15.16 5.88 5.25
CA LYS A 64 -14.82 4.77 6.14
C LYS A 64 -13.61 3.96 5.69
N TYR A 65 -13.21 4.02 4.41
CA TYR A 65 -12.04 3.32 3.86
C TYR A 65 -10.75 4.15 3.92
N ASN A 66 -10.84 5.43 4.28
CA ASN A 66 -9.69 6.30 4.47
C ASN A 66 -8.83 5.79 5.64
N SER A 67 -7.51 5.64 5.43
CA SER A 67 -6.58 5.14 6.44
C SER A 67 -6.26 6.14 7.55
N TYR A 68 -6.42 7.45 7.32
CA TYR A 68 -6.09 8.49 8.31
C TYR A 68 -4.72 8.29 8.99
N TYR A 69 -3.68 7.99 8.20
CA TYR A 69 -2.33 7.70 8.68
C TYR A 69 -2.22 6.45 9.58
N ALA A 70 -3.17 5.54 9.54
CA ALA A 70 -3.01 4.23 10.14
C ALA A 70 -2.03 3.36 9.32
N GLY A 71 -1.38 2.45 10.03
CA GLY A 71 -0.45 1.46 9.45
C GLY A 71 -1.18 0.39 8.63
N THR A 72 -0.73 0.18 7.41
CA THR A 72 -0.95 -1.05 6.65
C THR A 72 0.14 -2.05 7.05
N GLN A 73 -0.22 -3.30 7.33
CA GLN A 73 0.70 -4.33 7.85
C GLN A 73 0.45 -5.66 7.17
N VAL A 74 1.53 -6.44 7.04
CA VAL A 74 1.45 -7.87 6.71
C VAL A 74 1.09 -8.61 7.99
N GLY A 75 -0.07 -9.26 7.99
CA GLY A 75 -0.56 -10.07 9.10
C GLY A 75 0.11 -11.44 9.19
N PRO A 76 -0.12 -12.18 10.28
CA PRO A 76 0.50 -13.49 10.53
C PRO A 76 -0.07 -14.63 9.67
N HIS A 77 -1.09 -14.37 8.86
CA HIS A 77 -1.78 -15.38 8.04
C HIS A 77 -1.77 -15.00 6.56
N ASP A 78 -0.65 -14.43 6.09
CA ASP A 78 -0.46 -13.96 4.71
C ASP A 78 -1.54 -12.96 4.24
N ASN A 79 -2.17 -12.28 5.19
CA ASN A 79 -3.22 -11.31 4.97
C ASN A 79 -2.68 -9.87 5.11
N ILE A 80 -3.36 -8.88 4.52
CA ILE A 80 -3.06 -7.47 4.76
C ILE A 80 -4.06 -6.91 5.77
N VAL A 81 -3.57 -6.23 6.80
CA VAL A 81 -4.40 -5.55 7.80
C VAL A 81 -4.09 -4.07 7.78
N THR A 82 -5.12 -3.23 7.77
CA THR A 82 -4.93 -1.77 7.82
C THR A 82 -6.00 -1.09 8.65
N GLY A 83 -5.61 -0.04 9.37
CA GLY A 83 -6.55 0.81 10.07
C GLY A 83 -7.27 1.75 9.11
N THR A 84 -8.52 2.04 9.42
CA THR A 84 -9.40 2.95 8.71
C THR A 84 -10.26 3.72 9.71
N PHE A 85 -11.02 4.71 9.24
CA PHE A 85 -11.81 5.58 10.11
C PHE A 85 -12.74 4.84 11.09
N LEU A 86 -13.34 3.72 10.68
CA LEU A 86 -14.31 2.97 11.50
C LEU A 86 -13.77 1.64 12.06
N GLY A 87 -12.46 1.40 11.98
CA GLY A 87 -11.85 0.16 12.48
C GLY A 87 -10.78 -0.39 11.55
N THR A 88 -10.58 -1.70 11.56
CA THR A 88 -9.56 -2.37 10.73
C THR A 88 -10.21 -3.09 9.56
N LEU A 89 -9.56 -3.05 8.39
CA LEU A 89 -9.84 -3.95 7.29
C LEU A 89 -8.83 -5.11 7.32
N ASP A 90 -9.30 -6.31 7.00
CA ASP A 90 -8.53 -7.55 6.89
C ASP A 90 -8.75 -8.13 5.49
N PHE A 91 -7.70 -8.14 4.67
CA PHE A 91 -7.69 -8.62 3.29
C PHE A 91 -7.02 -9.99 3.23
N ARG A 92 -7.78 -11.02 2.84
CA ARG A 92 -7.37 -12.43 2.80
C ARG A 92 -7.31 -12.98 1.39
#